data_AF-A0A919R4F6-F1
#
_entry.id   AF-A0A919R4F6-F1
#
_cell.length_a   1.000
_cell.length_b   1.000
_cell.length_c   1.000
_cell.angle_alpha   90.00
_cell.angle_beta   90.00
_cell.angle_gamma   90.00
#
_symmetry.space_group_name_H-M   'P 1'
#
loop_
_entity.id
_entity.type
_entity.pdbx_description
1 polymer ?
#
loop_
_entity_poly.entity_id
_entity_poly.type
_entity_poly.pdbx_seq_one_letter_code
_entity_poly.pdbx_strand_id
1 'polypeptide(L)'
;MPAPPTATHRGHRAIRTAIALQTLAAFAQAITAGLLLSRPDAGPLHSAGAYTLFFVAVAHLILTVVVWRPGGGPPGPILPAVAFLGLTLAQVALGIAGVRTVHVPLGVLMVALSALQLAGIGSGRRVRPAAAP
;
A
#
# COMPACT_ATOMS: atom_id res chain seq x y z
N MET A 1 -30.27 -4.56 0.22
CA MET A 1 -30.08 -6.00 -0.07
C MET A 1 -28.60 -6.31 0.13
N PRO A 2 -28.19 -7.16 1.09
CA PRO A 2 -26.79 -7.49 1.31
C PRO A 2 -26.22 -8.21 0.06
N ALA A 3 -25.01 -7.85 -0.36
CA ALA A 3 -24.37 -8.41 -1.55
C ALA A 3 -24.13 -9.93 -1.39
N PRO A 4 -24.17 -10.72 -2.47
CA PRO A 4 -23.93 -12.16 -2.41
C PRO A 4 -22.51 -12.46 -1.88
N PRO A 5 -22.32 -13.54 -1.10
CA PRO A 5 -21.07 -13.85 -0.39
C PRO A 5 -19.83 -13.97 -1.29
N THR A 6 -20.00 -14.17 -2.60
CA THR A 6 -18.90 -14.22 -3.57
C THR A 6 -18.36 -12.85 -3.98
N ALA A 7 -19.15 -11.77 -3.85
CA ALA A 7 -18.75 -10.41 -4.19
C ALA A 7 -17.83 -9.82 -3.12
N THR A 8 -18.16 -10.05 -1.84
CA THR A 8 -17.37 -9.59 -0.70
C THR A 8 -16.01 -10.28 -0.64
N HIS A 9 -15.94 -11.58 -0.92
CA HIS A 9 -14.66 -12.32 -0.98
C HIS A 9 -13.77 -11.85 -2.13
N ARG A 10 -14.33 -11.56 -3.31
CA ARG A 10 -13.59 -11.00 -4.45
C ARG A 10 -13.04 -9.61 -4.16
N GLY A 11 -13.84 -8.73 -3.53
CA GLY A 11 -13.40 -7.40 -3.11
C GLY A 11 -12.22 -7.44 -2.13
N HIS A 12 -12.29 -8.30 -1.10
CA HIS A 12 -11.20 -8.47 -0.16
C HIS A 12 -9.92 -9.02 -0.81
N ARG A 13 -10.05 -9.98 -1.75
CA ARG A 13 -8.90 -10.48 -2.52
C ARG A 13 -8.27 -9.38 -3.37
N ALA A 14 -9.08 -8.54 -4.03
CA ALA A 14 -8.58 -7.43 -4.83
C ALA A 14 -7.81 -6.41 -3.99
N ILE A 15 -8.33 -6.03 -2.81
CA ILE A 15 -7.62 -5.15 -1.87
C ILE A 15 -6.30 -5.79 -1.41
N ARG A 16 -6.32 -7.08 -1.06
CA ARG A 16 -5.10 -7.79 -0.64
C ARG A 16 -4.05 -7.83 -1.76
N THR A 17 -4.47 -8.05 -3.00
CA THR A 17 -3.57 -7.99 -4.17
C THR A 17 -3.00 -6.59 -4.36
N ALA A 18 -3.82 -5.55 -4.22
CA ALA A 18 -3.35 -4.17 -4.32
C ALA A 18 -2.28 -3.84 -3.26
N ILE A 19 -2.49 -4.26 -2.02
CA ILE A 19 -1.52 -4.08 -0.93
C ILE A 19 -0.24 -4.90 -1.20
N ALA A 20 -0.35 -6.11 -1.75
CA ALA A 20 0.85 -6.88 -2.12
C ALA A 20 1.67 -6.19 -3.21
N LEU A 21 1.01 -5.67 -4.25
CA LEU A 21 1.67 -4.89 -5.30
C LEU A 21 2.28 -3.60 -4.74
N GLN A 22 1.58 -2.93 -3.83
CA GLN A 22 2.07 -1.74 -3.13
C GLN A 22 3.35 -2.03 -2.34
N THR A 23 3.34 -3.11 -1.55
CA THR A 23 4.51 -3.53 -0.77
C THR A 23 5.69 -3.86 -1.68
N LEU A 24 5.45 -4.59 -2.78
CA LEU A 24 6.50 -4.93 -3.73
C LEU A 24 7.06 -3.69 -4.42
N ALA A 25 6.20 -2.76 -4.85
CA ALA A 25 6.61 -1.51 -5.48
C ALA A 25 7.40 -0.62 -4.53
N ALA A 26 6.99 -0.51 -3.26
CA ALA A 26 7.71 0.24 -2.23
C ALA A 26 9.08 -0.38 -1.93
N PHE A 27 9.15 -1.71 -1.85
CA PHE A 27 10.42 -2.42 -1.64
C PHE A 27 11.38 -2.25 -2.84
N ALA A 28 10.87 -2.41 -4.07
CA ALA A 28 11.63 -2.12 -5.27
C ALA A 28 12.10 -0.66 -5.30
N GLN A 29 11.29 0.28 -4.83
CA GLN A 29 11.69 1.67 -4.69
C GLN A 29 12.89 1.85 -3.76
N ALA A 30 12.89 1.21 -2.59
CA ALA A 30 14.02 1.25 -1.67
C ALA A 30 15.31 0.71 -2.32
N ILE A 31 15.21 -0.34 -3.14
CA ILE A 31 16.36 -0.85 -3.92
C ILE A 31 16.85 0.21 -4.91
N THR A 32 15.95 0.81 -5.70
CA THR A 32 16.34 1.83 -6.69
C THR A 32 16.90 3.10 -6.05
N ALA A 33 16.44 3.46 -4.84
CA ALA A 33 17.02 4.56 -4.06
C ALA A 33 18.46 4.23 -3.64
N GLY A 34 18.71 3.01 -3.16
CA GLY A 34 20.08 2.54 -2.87
C GLY A 34 20.98 2.57 -4.10
N LEU A 35 20.44 2.19 -5.27
CA LEU A 35 21.15 2.30 -6.55
C LEU A 35 21.45 3.76 -6.89
N LEU A 36 20.50 4.67 -6.73
CA LEU A 36 20.68 6.11 -6.97
C LEU A 36 21.75 6.73 -6.06
N LEU A 37 21.87 6.26 -4.82
CA LEU A 37 22.92 6.69 -3.90
C LEU A 37 24.31 6.15 -4.31
N SER A 38 24.37 5.05 -5.04
CA SER A 38 25.60 4.36 -5.41
C SER A 38 26.04 4.63 -6.85
N ARG A 39 25.11 5.06 -7.71
CA ARG A 39 25.29 5.23 -9.15
C ARG A 39 24.62 6.51 -9.65
N PRO A 40 25.34 7.39 -10.35
CA PRO A 40 24.81 8.67 -10.81
C PRO A 40 23.75 8.55 -11.92
N ASP A 41 23.69 7.43 -12.64
CA ASP A 41 22.79 7.18 -13.77
C ASP A 41 21.47 6.49 -13.39
N ALA A 42 21.26 6.14 -12.12
CA ALA A 42 20.07 5.42 -11.67
C ALA A 42 18.82 6.31 -11.44
N GLY A 43 18.93 7.62 -11.68
CA GLY A 43 17.84 8.59 -11.48
C GLY A 43 16.55 8.28 -12.25
N PRO A 44 16.62 7.97 -13.56
CA PRO A 44 15.44 7.58 -14.34
C PRO A 44 14.74 6.34 -13.81
N LEU A 45 15.51 5.32 -13.39
CA LEU A 45 14.96 4.08 -12.84
C LEU A 45 14.22 4.33 -11.52
N HIS A 46 14.83 5.13 -10.64
CA HIS A 46 14.20 5.54 -9.38
C HIS A 46 12.90 6.33 -9.63
N SER A 47 12.92 7.26 -10.58
CA SER A 47 11.73 8.05 -10.96
C SER A 47 10.61 7.17 -11.53
N ALA A 48 10.94 6.24 -12.43
CA ALA A 48 9.97 5.30 -13.00
C ALA A 48 9.27 4.45 -11.93
N GLY A 49 10.03 3.95 -10.95
CA GLY A 49 9.43 3.21 -9.85
C GLY A 49 8.62 4.11 -8.90
N ALA A 50 8.96 5.39 -8.74
CA ALA A 50 8.17 6.33 -7.96
C ALA A 50 6.79 6.56 -8.61
N TYR A 51 6.73 6.74 -9.93
CA TYR A 51 5.47 6.80 -10.67
C TYR A 51 4.67 5.50 -10.53
N THR A 52 5.33 4.36 -10.64
CA THR A 52 4.70 3.05 -10.46
C THR A 52 4.05 2.93 -9.07
N LEU A 53 4.78 3.26 -8.01
CA LEU A 53 4.26 3.22 -6.64
C LEU A 53 3.08 4.18 -6.45
N PHE A 54 3.15 5.38 -7.03
CA PHE A 54 2.05 6.34 -7.00
C PHE A 54 0.77 5.77 -7.64
N PHE A 55 0.85 5.22 -8.84
CA PHE A 55 -0.32 4.62 -9.50
C PHE A 55 -0.87 3.42 -8.73
N VAL A 56 -0.01 2.60 -8.14
CA VAL A 56 -0.43 1.49 -7.28
C VAL A 56 -1.15 1.98 -6.02
N ALA A 57 -0.67 3.05 -5.38
CA ALA A 57 -1.32 3.65 -4.22
C ALA A 57 -2.70 4.23 -4.57
N VAL A 58 -2.83 4.90 -5.72
CA VAL A 58 -4.11 5.38 -6.24
C VAL A 58 -5.06 4.21 -6.51
N ALA A 59 -4.58 3.13 -7.15
CA ALA A 59 -5.39 1.95 -7.42
C ALA A 59 -5.88 1.27 -6.13
N HIS A 60 -5.02 1.17 -5.11
CA HIS A 60 -5.40 0.67 -3.78
C HIS A 60 -6.51 1.52 -3.15
N LEU A 61 -6.41 2.86 -3.21
CA LEU A 61 -7.46 3.75 -2.72
C LEU A 61 -8.77 3.58 -3.50
N ILE A 62 -8.73 3.52 -4.83
CA ILE A 62 -9.93 3.30 -5.65
C ILE A 62 -10.60 1.98 -5.28
N LEU A 63 -9.83 0.89 -5.17
CA LEU A 63 -10.36 -0.43 -4.82
C LEU A 63 -10.99 -0.43 -3.43
N THR A 64 -10.39 0.22 -2.44
CA THR A 64 -10.99 0.33 -1.10
C THR A 64 -12.29 1.13 -1.11
N VAL A 65 -12.37 2.23 -1.86
CA VAL A 65 -13.60 3.02 -2.01
C VAL A 65 -14.70 2.25 -2.74
N VAL A 66 -14.38 1.51 -3.81
CA VAL A 66 -15.33 0.70 -4.58
C VAL A 66 -15.84 -0.47 -3.75
N VAL A 67 -15.00 -1.13 -2.95
CA VAL A 67 -15.47 -2.22 -2.06
C VAL A 67 -16.32 -1.67 -0.91
N TRP A 68 -16.06 -0.45 -0.44
CA TRP A 68 -16.85 0.21 0.61
C TRP A 68 -18.21 0.73 0.11
N ARG A 69 -18.26 1.63 -0.89
CA ARG A 69 -19.48 2.38 -1.25
C ARG A 69 -20.57 1.51 -1.90
N PRO A 70 -20.36 0.88 -3.06
CA PRO A 70 -21.35 -0.03 -3.65
C PRO A 70 -21.30 -1.46 -3.07
N GLY A 71 -20.18 -1.90 -2.50
CA GLY A 71 -20.00 -3.27 -2.01
C GLY A 71 -20.51 -3.55 -0.59
N GLY A 72 -20.90 -2.52 0.17
CA GLY A 72 -21.40 -2.65 1.55
C GLY A 72 -20.34 -3.15 2.56
N GLY A 73 -19.06 -3.09 2.21
CA GLY A 73 -17.96 -3.45 3.10
C GLY A 73 -17.74 -2.41 4.22
N PRO A 74 -17.03 -2.75 5.30
CA PRO A 74 -16.71 -1.79 6.37
C PRO A 74 -15.77 -0.67 5.86
N PRO A 75 -15.88 0.58 6.38
CA PRO A 75 -15.04 1.72 5.96
C PRO A 75 -13.58 1.63 6.43
N GLY A 76 -13.27 0.73 7.36
CA GLY A 76 -11.96 0.58 8.00
C GLY A 76 -10.73 0.54 7.06
N PRO A 77 -10.79 -0.08 5.85
CA PRO A 77 -9.65 -0.12 4.93
C PRO A 77 -9.30 1.20 4.25
N ILE A 78 -10.15 2.22 4.30
CA ILE A 78 -9.93 3.49 3.58
C ILE A 78 -8.83 4.30 4.24
N LEU A 79 -8.80 4.36 5.57
CA LEU A 79 -7.82 5.18 6.29
C LEU A 79 -6.36 4.76 5.97
N PRO A 80 -5.99 3.46 6.00
CA PRO A 80 -4.67 3.02 5.54
C PRO A 80 -4.35 3.38 4.09
N ALA A 81 -5.32 3.28 3.17
CA ALA A 81 -5.10 3.60 1.76
C ALA A 81 -4.86 5.12 1.54
N VAL A 82 -5.65 5.96 2.20
CA VAL A 82 -5.47 7.42 2.19
C VAL A 82 -4.13 7.80 2.81
N ALA A 83 -3.79 7.23 3.97
CA ALA A 83 -2.53 7.49 4.65
C ALA A 83 -1.34 7.10 3.77
N PHE A 84 -1.38 5.94 3.12
CA PHE A 84 -0.29 5.50 2.25
C PHE A 84 -0.12 6.39 1.02
N LEU A 85 -1.23 6.82 0.39
CA LEU A 85 -1.17 7.77 -0.72
C LEU A 85 -0.58 9.12 -0.27
N GLY A 86 -1.02 9.63 0.89
CA GLY A 86 -0.46 10.86 1.47
C GLY A 86 1.04 10.76 1.75
N LEU A 87 1.50 9.64 2.30
CA LEU A 87 2.92 9.37 2.51
C LEU A 87 3.69 9.27 1.19
N THR A 88 3.09 8.69 0.14
CA THR A 88 3.68 8.63 -1.19
C THR A 88 3.85 10.03 -1.79
N LEU A 89 2.87 10.92 -1.62
CA LEU A 89 2.97 12.31 -2.06
C LEU A 89 4.06 13.07 -1.28
N ALA A 90 4.14 12.85 0.03
CA ALA A 90 5.22 13.41 0.86
C ALA A 90 6.60 12.92 0.38
N GLN A 91 6.72 11.63 0.02
CA GLN A 91 7.94 11.08 -0.55
C GLN A 91 8.37 11.77 -1.85
N VAL A 92 7.42 12.01 -2.76
CA VAL A 92 7.69 12.73 -4.01
C VAL A 92 8.18 14.15 -3.71
N ALA A 93 7.51 14.88 -2.82
CA ALA A 93 7.91 16.23 -2.43
C ALA A 93 9.32 16.26 -1.81
N LEU A 94 9.61 15.36 -0.87
CA LEU A 94 10.92 15.25 -0.23
C LEU A 94 12.02 14.84 -1.22
N GLY A 95 11.69 13.96 -2.18
CA GLY A 95 12.60 13.52 -3.24
C GLY A 95 12.98 14.65 -4.18
N ILE A 96 12.00 15.45 -4.62
CA ILE A 96 12.22 16.65 -5.45
C ILE A 96 13.03 17.70 -4.68
N ALA A 97 12.72 17.91 -3.39
CA ALA A 97 13.44 18.85 -2.54
C ALA A 97 14.85 18.36 -2.13
N GLY A 98 15.23 17.12 -2.44
CA GLY A 98 16.54 16.56 -2.11
C GLY A 98 16.76 16.28 -0.62
N VAL A 99 15.69 16.22 0.20
CA VAL A 99 15.78 16.06 1.66
C VAL A 99 15.95 14.58 2.04
N ARG A 100 17.10 14.02 1.68
CA ARG A 100 17.41 12.57 1.80
C ARG A 100 17.32 12.04 3.24
N THR A 101 17.68 12.87 4.21
CA THR A 101 17.67 12.55 5.65
C THR A 101 16.28 12.17 6.17
N VAL A 102 15.21 12.67 5.54
CA VAL A 102 13.82 12.31 5.88
C VAL A 102 13.23 11.36 4.85
N HIS A 103 13.49 11.61 3.56
CA HIS A 103 13.00 10.80 2.45
C HIS A 103 13.34 9.31 2.63
N VAL A 104 14.62 8.99 2.89
CA VAL A 104 15.08 7.59 2.95
C VAL A 104 14.48 6.84 4.15
N PRO A 105 14.58 7.32 5.41
CA PRO A 105 13.97 6.61 6.54
C PRO A 105 12.46 6.47 6.41
N LEU A 106 11.77 7.50 5.91
CA LEU A 106 10.32 7.43 5.68
C LEU A 106 9.98 6.36 4.63
N GLY A 107 10.83 6.16 3.61
CA GLY A 107 10.61 5.15 2.57
C GLY A 107 10.71 3.75 3.15
N VAL A 108 11.71 3.50 3.99
CA VAL A 108 11.87 2.23 4.73
C VAL A 108 10.66 1.98 5.65
N LEU A 109 10.20 3.01 6.36
CA LEU A 109 9.02 2.92 7.22
C LEU A 109 7.77 2.53 6.41
N MET A 110 7.56 3.12 5.23
CA MET A 110 6.44 2.79 4.37
C MET A 110 6.47 1.32 3.89
N VAL A 111 7.65 0.78 3.59
CA VAL A 111 7.82 -0.65 3.26
C VAL A 111 7.35 -1.52 4.42
N ALA A 112 7.80 -1.21 5.64
CA ALA A 112 7.43 -1.94 6.84
C ALA A 112 5.92 -1.87 7.12
N LEU A 113 5.32 -0.66 7.05
CA LEU A 113 3.89 -0.46 7.25
C LEU A 113 3.04 -1.21 6.22
N SER A 114 3.44 -1.19 4.94
CA SER A 114 2.73 -1.91 3.87
C SER A 114 2.82 -3.43 4.06
N ALA A 115 3.99 -3.94 4.49
CA ALA A 115 4.16 -5.35 4.81
C ALA A 115 3.31 -5.79 6.02
N LEU A 116 3.26 -4.97 7.08
CA LEU A 116 2.40 -5.20 8.24
C LEU A 116 0.92 -5.18 7.87
N GLN A 117 0.51 -4.24 7.01
CA GLN A 117 -0.85 -4.19 6.50
C GLN A 117 -1.21 -5.46 5.72
N LEU A 118 -0.30 -5.94 4.86
CA LEU A 118 -0.48 -7.17 4.10
C LEU A 118 -0.63 -8.40 5.01
N ALA A 119 0.19 -8.48 6.08
CA ALA A 119 0.14 -9.56 7.05
C ALA A 119 -1.13 -9.52 7.92
N GLY A 120 -1.54 -8.32 8.37
CA GLY A 120 -2.71 -8.12 9.25
C GLY A 120 -4.03 -8.54 8.62
N ILE A 121 -4.21 -8.34 7.31
CA ILE A 121 -5.39 -8.82 6.57
C ILE A 121 -5.49 -10.35 6.57
N GLY A 122 -4.36 -11.06 6.63
CA GLY A 122 -4.34 -12.53 6.76
C GLY A 122 -4.73 -13.04 8.14
N SER A 123 -4.43 -12.28 9.20
CA SER A 123 -4.58 -12.69 10.60
C SER A 123 -5.98 -12.48 11.18
N GLY A 124 -6.79 -11.59 10.60
CA GLY A 124 -8.18 -11.32 11.04
C GLY A 124 -9.15 -12.51 10.92
N ARG A 125 -8.72 -13.66 10.39
CA ARG A 125 -9.54 -14.88 10.20
C ARG A 125 -9.36 -15.93 11.31
N ARG A 126 -8.57 -15.68 12.36
CA ARG A 126 -8.16 -16.69 13.36
C ARG A 126 -8.66 -16.47 14.79
N VAL A 127 -9.65 -15.59 15.04
CA VAL A 127 -10.26 -15.48 16.38
C VAL A 127 -11.76 -15.76 16.30
N ARG A 128 -12.10 -17.04 16.39
CA ARG A 128 -13.29 -17.55 17.08
C ARG A 128 -13.12 -19.06 17.34
N PRO A 129 -12.47 -19.46 18.44
CA PRO A 129 -12.84 -20.72 19.09
C PRO A 129 -14.27 -20.54 19.63
N ALA A 130 -15.14 -21.46 19.27
CA ALA A 130 -16.53 -21.49 19.70
C ALA A 130 -16.63 -21.43 21.22
N ALA A 131 -17.55 -20.61 21.73
CA ALA A 131 -18.07 -20.81 23.07
C ALA A 131 -18.72 -22.20 23.08
N ALA A 132 -18.14 -23.11 23.87
CA ALA A 132 -18.75 -24.39 24.20
C ALA A 132 -19.67 -24.17 25.43
N PRO A 133 -20.79 -24.93 25.51
CA PRO A 133 -21.91 -24.68 26.42
C PRO A 133 -21.57 -24.86 27.90
#